data_AF-A0A3T0NLC1-F1
#
_entry.id   AF-A0A3T0NLC1-F1
#
_cell.length_a   1.000
_cell.length_b   1.000
_cell.length_c   1.000
_cell.angle_alpha   90.00
_cell.angle_beta   90.00
_cell.angle_gamma   90.00
#
_symmetry.space_group_name_H-M   'P 1'
#
loop_
_entity.id
_entity.type
_entity.pdbx_description
1 polymer ?
#
loop_
_entity_poly.entity_id
_entity_poly.type
_entity_poly.pdbx_seq_one_letter_code
_entity_poly.pdbx_strand_id
1 'polypeptide(L)' 'LRGGLKIAAVKAPGFGDRRKAMLEDIAILTSGQVISEDVGIKLENVTLDMLGRAKKVNISKENTTIIDGAG' A
#
# COMPACT_ATOMS: atom_id res chain seq x y z
N LEU A 1 -18.16 -13.75 -4.37
CA LEU A 1 -17.85 -12.31 -4.31
C LEU A 1 -19.00 -11.53 -4.92
N ARG A 2 -19.75 -10.76 -4.12
CA ARG A 2 -20.74 -9.82 -4.65
C ARG A 2 -19.94 -8.66 -5.25
N GLY A 3 -20.10 -8.39 -6.54
CA GLY A 3 -19.25 -7.50 -7.34
C GLY A 3 -19.27 -6.00 -6.99
N GLY A 4 -19.49 -5.64 -5.73
CA GLY A 4 -19.55 -4.26 -5.28
C GLY A 4 -18.19 -3.57 -5.14
N LEU A 5 -17.10 -4.33 -5.00
CA LEU A 5 -15.76 -3.77 -4.77
C LEU A 5 -14.70 -4.51 -5.59
N LYS A 6 -13.92 -3.75 -6.37
CA LYS A 6 -12.73 -4.24 -7.08
C LYS A 6 -11.54 -4.10 -6.16
N ILE A 7 -11.22 -5.16 -5.43
CA ILE A 7 -10.17 -5.17 -4.41
C ILE A 7 -9.20 -6.32 -4.63
N ALA A 8 -7.93 -6.10 -4.25
CA ALA A 8 -6.90 -7.11 -4.18
C ALA A 8 -6.00 -6.84 -2.96
N ALA A 9 -5.52 -7.88 -2.30
CA ALA A 9 -4.61 -7.79 -1.18
C ALA A 9 -3.34 -8.58 -1.49
N VAL A 10 -2.18 -7.97 -1.22
CA VAL A 10 -0.86 -8.59 -1.38
C VAL A 10 -0.07 -8.42 -0.10
N LYS A 11 0.82 -9.37 0.19
CA LYS A 11 1.70 -9.27 1.35
C LYS A 11 2.75 -8.20 1.10
N ALA A 12 3.05 -7.40 2.12
CA ALA A 12 4.15 -6.43 2.07
C ALA A 12 5.48 -7.13 1.74
N PRO A 13 6.32 -6.54 0.87
CA PRO A 13 7.59 -7.15 0.48
C PRO A 13 8.59 -7.12 1.64
N GLY A 14 9.47 -8.13 1.69
CA GLY A 14 10.53 -8.20 2.70
C GLY A 14 10.07 -8.59 4.12
N PHE A 15 10.99 -8.45 5.07
CA PHE A 15 10.83 -8.80 6.48
C PHE A 15 11.56 -7.82 7.40
N GLY A 16 11.14 -7.76 8.68
CA GLY A 16 11.74 -6.88 9.69
C GLY A 16 11.79 -5.42 9.26
N ASP A 17 12.90 -4.74 9.56
CA ASP A 17 13.10 -3.32 9.23
C ASP A 17 13.11 -3.06 7.73
N ARG A 18 13.56 -4.03 6.93
CA ARG A 18 13.54 -3.92 5.46
C ARG A 18 12.11 -3.84 4.93
N ARG A 19 11.14 -4.51 5.57
CA ARG A 19 9.73 -4.38 5.22
C ARG A 19 9.22 -2.96 5.47
N LYS A 20 9.59 -2.36 6.61
CA LYS A 20 9.18 -1.00 6.96
C LYS A 20 9.73 -0.01 5.93
N ALA A 21 11.02 -0.08 5.63
CA ALA A 21 11.66 0.75 4.62
C ALA A 21 10.99 0.60 3.24
N MET A 22 10.74 -0.64 2.78
CA MET A 22 10.08 -0.86 1.49
C MET A 22 8.62 -0.36 1.46
N LEU A 23 7.90 -0.41 2.58
CA LEU A 23 6.55 0.16 2.67
C LEU A 23 6.59 1.69 2.61
N GLU A 24 7.57 2.32 3.25
CA GLU A 24 7.79 3.76 3.15
C GLU A 24 8.11 4.18 1.70
N ASP A 25 8.97 3.42 1.01
CA ASP A 25 9.26 3.68 -0.41
C ASP A 25 7.99 3.65 -1.26
N ILE A 26 7.10 2.67 -1.02
CA ILE A 26 5.82 2.56 -1.74
C ILE A 26 4.88 3.70 -1.37
N ALA A 27 4.84 4.10 -0.09
CA ALA A 27 4.04 5.20 0.39
C ALA A 27 4.46 6.51 -0.29
N ILE A 28 5.77 6.81 -0.29
CA ILE A 28 6.34 7.97 -0.97
C ILE A 28 6.02 7.93 -2.47
N LEU A 29 6.25 6.79 -3.15
CA LEU A 29 5.97 6.64 -4.59
C LEU A 29 4.50 6.91 -4.95
N THR A 30 3.56 6.67 -4.03
CA THR A 30 2.11 6.75 -4.29
C THR A 30 1.42 7.93 -3.63
N SER A 31 2.16 8.83 -2.95
CA SER A 31 1.63 9.82 -2.00
C SER A 31 0.71 9.22 -0.92
N GLY A 32 0.97 7.99 -0.53
CA GLY A 32 0.28 7.34 0.59
C GLY A 32 1.02 7.54 1.92
N GLN A 33 0.41 7.05 2.99
CA GLN A 33 1.04 6.98 4.31
C GLN A 33 1.04 5.54 4.81
N VAL A 34 2.19 5.08 5.33
CA VAL A 34 2.28 3.76 5.97
C VAL A 34 1.49 3.78 7.27
N ILE A 35 0.50 2.89 7.37
CA ILE A 35 -0.29 2.71 8.59
C ILE A 35 0.43 1.68 9.47
N SER A 36 0.92 2.14 10.62
CA SER A 36 1.61 1.30 11.60
C SER A 36 1.26 1.76 13.01
N GLU A 37 1.10 0.79 13.91
CA GLU A 37 0.93 1.06 15.34
C GLU A 37 2.16 1.74 15.95
N ASP A 38 3.35 1.49 15.38
CA ASP A 38 4.61 2.14 15.80
C ASP A 38 4.58 3.67 15.59
N VAL A 39 3.79 4.13 14.62
CA VAL A 39 3.62 5.56 14.28
C VAL A 39 2.39 6.14 15.00
N GLY A 40 1.68 5.33 15.80
CA GLY A 40 0.49 5.75 16.54
C GLY A 40 -0.79 5.83 15.69
N ILE A 41 -0.75 5.35 14.44
CA ILE A 41 -1.92 5.37 13.55
C ILE A 41 -2.62 4.03 13.60
N LYS A 42 -3.85 4.05 14.09
CA LYS A 42 -4.71 2.87 14.10
C LYS A 42 -5.50 2.76 12.79
N LEU A 43 -5.72 1.54 12.34
CA LEU A 43 -6.46 1.25 11.11
C LEU A 43 -7.89 1.83 11.12
N GLU A 44 -8.50 1.97 12.31
CA GLU A 44 -9.82 2.56 12.51
C GLU A 44 -9.91 4.06 12.19
N ASN A 45 -8.78 4.77 12.21
CA ASN A 45 -8.72 6.22 11.98
C ASN A 45 -8.19 6.60 10.59
N VAL A 46 -8.06 5.63 9.68
CA VAL A 46 -7.51 5.87 8.34
C VAL A 46 -8.50 6.68 7.51
N THR A 47 -8.02 7.78 6.92
CA THR A 47 -8.79 8.61 5.99
C THR A 47 -8.39 8.33 4.55
N LEU A 48 -9.20 8.79 3.59
CA LEU A 48 -8.92 8.61 2.15
C LEU A 48 -7.64 9.33 1.71
N ASP A 49 -7.24 10.39 2.41
CA ASP A 49 -6.04 11.16 2.10
C ASP A 49 -4.75 10.41 2.45
N MET A 50 -4.84 9.40 3.32
CA MET A 50 -3.71 8.51 3.66
C MET A 50 -3.49 7.41 2.62
N LEU A 51 -4.45 7.19 1.72
CA LEU A 51 -4.37 6.13 0.71
C LEU A 51 -3.56 6.59 -0.50
N GLY A 52 -2.52 5.82 -0.83
CA GLY A 52 -1.73 6.04 -2.03
C GLY A 52 -2.53 5.84 -3.32
N ARG A 53 -2.13 6.55 -4.38
CA ARG A 53 -2.73 6.46 -5.71
C ARG A 53 -1.67 6.06 -6.75
N ALA A 54 -2.09 5.26 -7.71
CA ALA A 54 -1.30 4.88 -8.87
C ALA A 54 -2.21 4.72 -10.08
N LYS A 55 -1.68 4.96 -11.28
CA LYS A 55 -2.44 4.81 -12.53
C LYS A 55 -2.76 3.36 -12.84
N LYS A 56 -1.84 2.43 -12.54
CA LYS A 56 -2.01 1.00 -12.79
C LYS A 56 -1.28 0.16 -11.76
N VAL A 57 -1.96 -0.88 -11.28
CA VAL A 57 -1.39 -1.91 -10.40
C VAL A 57 -1.61 -3.26 -11.05
N ASN A 58 -0.53 -3.97 -11.36
CA ASN A 58 -0.56 -5.33 -11.90
C ASN A 58 -0.16 -6.31 -10.80
N ILE A 59 -1.02 -7.29 -10.51
CA ILE A 59 -0.76 -8.35 -9.54
C ILE A 59 -0.77 -9.68 -10.28
N SER A 60 0.33 -10.41 -10.16
CA SER A 60 0.50 -11.78 -10.65
C SER A 60 0.64 -12.73 -9.47
N LYS A 61 0.81 -14.04 -9.74
CA LYS A 61 0.94 -15.05 -8.68
C LYS A 61 2.11 -14.78 -7.73
N GLU A 62 3.20 -14.20 -8.24
CA GLU A 62 4.45 -14.04 -7.50
C GLU A 62 4.90 -12.58 -7.36
N ASN A 63 4.45 -11.71 -8.27
CA ASN A 63 4.94 -10.33 -8.35
C ASN A 63 3.80 -9.31 -8.34
N THR A 64 4.06 -8.17 -7.73
CA THR A 64 3.20 -6.97 -7.78
C THR A 64 3.99 -5.81 -8.37
N THR A 65 3.40 -5.10 -9.32
CA THR A 65 4.01 -3.95 -9.99
C THR A 65 3.07 -2.75 -9.92
N ILE A 66 3.58 -1.64 -9.39
CA ILE A 66 2.89 -0.35 -9.29
C ILE A 66 3.49 0.56 -10.37
N ILE A 67 2.64 1.15 -11.22
CA ILE A 67 3.05 1.95 -12.38
C ILE A 67 2.41 3.33 -12.27
N ASP A 68 3.22 4.37 -12.51
CA ASP A 68 2.86 5.79 -12.40
C ASP A 68 2.17 6.08 -11.05
N GLY A 69 2.94 5.97 -9.96
CA GLY A 69 2.49 6.43 -8.65
C GLY A 69 2.29 7.95 -8.63
N ALA A 70 1.35 8.43 -7.81
CA ALA A 70 1.00 9.85 -7.73
C ALA A 70 1.94 10.68 -6.82
N GLY A 71 3.00 10.04 -6.31
CA GLY A 71 4.07 10.55 -5.44
C GLY A 71 4.89 11.69 -6.00
#